data_AF-A0A8T2LWY8-F1
#
_entry.id   AF-A0A8T2LWY8-F1
#
_cell.length_a   1.000
_cell.length_b   1.000
_cell.length_c   1.000
_cell.angle_alpha   90.00
_cell.angle_beta   90.00
_cell.angle_gamma   90.00
#
_symmetry.space_group_name_H-M   'P 1'
#
loop_
_entity.id
_entity.type
_entity.pdbx_description
1 polymer ?
#
loop_
_entity_poly.entity_id
_entity_poly.type
_entity_poly.pdbx_seq_one_letter_code
_entity_poly.pdbx_strand_id
1 'polypeptide(L)'
;MGSESVEMGKRPEQDLGNTGHTRITPSNAHVLDSVKPHTLGWLNAPPNACCFCWCCCCSCSCLTVHPSKDERIPEKICEKQTEAEVEELRGPTLEEVRLWGQTFEQLIKSPRGRASFRQFLKTEFSEENLLFWLACEELKKETNRTAVEQTVKQIYEDYVSILSPREVSLDSRVREVINKNMMEPSSQTFDDAQQQIYTLMQRDSYPRYINSSMYADLIKSLEEPPTPNES
;
A
#
# COMPACT_ATOMS: atom_id res chain seq x y z
N MET A 1 -5.44 37.91 55.02
CA MET A 1 -5.64 39.03 54.08
C MET A 1 -5.50 38.46 52.69
N GLY A 2 -6.50 38.47 51.82
CA GLY A 2 -7.91 38.79 52.01
C GLY A 2 -8.77 37.87 51.11
N SER A 3 -10.03 37.69 51.47
CA SER A 3 -10.99 36.87 50.72
C SER A 3 -11.75 37.74 49.73
N GLU A 4 -12.06 37.23 48.54
CA GLU A 4 -13.17 37.75 47.73
C GLU A 4 -13.84 36.62 46.93
N SER A 5 -15.13 36.75 46.70
CA SER A 5 -16.01 35.74 46.10
C SER A 5 -17.29 36.41 45.59
N VAL A 6 -18.03 35.69 44.73
CA VAL A 6 -19.38 36.06 44.20
C VAL A 6 -19.33 37.31 43.26
N GLU A 7 -20.16 37.51 42.22
CA GLU A 7 -21.50 36.97 41.95
C GLU A 7 -22.00 37.05 40.46
N MET A 8 -22.95 36.15 40.11
CA MET A 8 -24.00 36.16 39.05
C MET A 8 -23.71 36.51 37.57
N GLY A 9 -24.31 35.70 36.68
CA GLY A 9 -24.58 36.02 35.27
C GLY A 9 -25.51 34.97 34.64
N LYS A 10 -26.80 35.28 34.47
CA LYS A 10 -27.89 34.29 34.31
C LYS A 10 -28.34 34.08 32.85
N ARG A 11 -28.70 32.83 32.51
CA ARG A 11 -29.35 32.43 31.24
C ARG A 11 -30.81 32.93 31.17
N PRO A 12 -31.33 33.28 29.97
CA PRO A 12 -32.76 33.28 29.70
C PRO A 12 -33.19 32.06 28.85
N GLU A 13 -34.29 31.42 29.27
CA GLU A 13 -35.14 30.53 28.46
C GLU A 13 -36.54 31.16 28.35
N GLN A 14 -37.15 31.10 27.16
CA GLN A 14 -38.59 31.26 26.85
C GLN A 14 -38.78 30.51 25.51
N ASP A 15 -39.53 29.41 25.29
CA ASP A 15 -40.74 28.79 25.87
C ASP A 15 -42.09 29.22 25.24
N LEU A 16 -43.00 28.23 25.12
CA LEU A 16 -44.39 28.25 24.66
C LEU A 16 -44.63 28.43 23.13
N GLY A 17 -45.50 27.67 22.44
CA GLY A 17 -46.29 26.49 22.86
C GLY A 17 -47.49 26.20 21.90
N ASN A 18 -48.18 25.07 22.14
CA ASN A 18 -49.45 24.57 21.53
C ASN A 18 -49.41 24.03 20.08
N THR A 19 -49.79 22.78 19.72
CA THR A 19 -50.94 21.86 20.04
C THR A 19 -52.06 21.92 18.98
N GLY A 20 -52.35 20.79 18.31
CA GLY A 20 -53.51 20.64 17.40
C GLY A 20 -53.70 19.22 16.86
N HIS A 21 -54.74 18.51 17.30
CA HIS A 21 -55.10 17.12 16.95
C HIS A 21 -56.11 17.03 15.78
N THR A 22 -56.03 15.97 14.94
CA THR A 22 -57.10 15.19 14.23
C THR A 22 -56.59 14.65 12.86
N ARG A 23 -57.08 13.58 12.20
CA ARG A 23 -57.77 12.30 12.53
C ARG A 23 -57.77 11.39 11.26
N ILE A 24 -57.63 10.05 11.43
CA ILE A 24 -58.38 8.96 10.73
C ILE A 24 -58.25 8.79 9.17
N THR A 25 -57.40 7.82 8.73
CA THR A 25 -57.62 6.61 7.85
C THR A 25 -58.61 6.59 6.63
N PRO A 26 -58.61 5.55 5.74
CA PRO A 26 -57.54 4.72 5.09
C PRO A 26 -57.84 4.39 3.58
N SER A 27 -57.22 3.32 3.01
CA SER A 27 -57.59 2.57 1.77
C SER A 27 -57.35 3.26 0.40
N ASN A 28 -57.21 2.60 -0.77
CA ASN A 28 -56.89 1.22 -1.23
C ASN A 28 -56.69 1.27 -2.78
N ALA A 29 -56.23 0.26 -3.55
CA ALA A 29 -55.29 -0.85 -3.37
C ALA A 29 -55.16 -1.63 -4.73
N HIS A 30 -54.03 -2.33 -4.97
CA HIS A 30 -53.78 -3.18 -6.17
C HIS A 30 -53.69 -2.41 -7.53
N VAL A 31 -53.04 -2.90 -8.60
CA VAL A 31 -53.11 -4.24 -9.24
C VAL A 31 -51.76 -4.61 -9.92
N LEU A 32 -51.31 -5.86 -9.75
CA LEU A 32 -50.39 -6.52 -10.70
C LEU A 32 -51.15 -6.99 -11.94
N ASP A 33 -50.54 -6.91 -13.12
CA ASP A 33 -50.15 -8.08 -13.94
C ASP A 33 -50.11 -7.76 -15.46
N SER A 34 -49.08 -8.27 -16.15
CA SER A 34 -49.14 -8.80 -17.53
C SER A 34 -47.74 -9.13 -18.05
N VAL A 35 -47.60 -10.31 -18.66
CA VAL A 35 -46.33 -10.91 -19.11
C VAL A 35 -46.49 -11.49 -20.53
N LYS A 36 -45.43 -11.38 -21.36
CA LYS A 36 -45.18 -12.04 -22.69
C LYS A 36 -46.01 -11.55 -23.91
N PRO A 37 -45.63 -11.89 -25.18
CA PRO A 37 -44.35 -12.47 -25.68
C PRO A 37 -43.73 -11.80 -26.96
N HIS A 38 -42.46 -12.16 -27.23
CA HIS A 38 -41.75 -12.27 -28.54
C HIS A 38 -42.10 -11.42 -29.78
N THR A 39 -41.09 -10.69 -30.32
CA THR A 39 -40.61 -10.81 -31.72
C THR A 39 -39.09 -10.49 -31.82
N LEU A 40 -38.41 -10.98 -32.87
CA LEU A 40 -36.95 -10.99 -33.06
C LEU A 40 -36.31 -9.64 -33.47
N GLY A 41 -34.98 -9.50 -33.29
CA GLY A 41 -34.25 -8.38 -33.91
C GLY A 41 -32.74 -8.17 -33.64
N TRP A 42 -31.97 -9.13 -33.08
CA TRP A 42 -30.52 -8.94 -32.85
C TRP A 42 -29.66 -9.86 -33.72
N LEU A 43 -28.93 -9.25 -34.68
CA LEU A 43 -27.75 -9.83 -35.31
C LEU A 43 -26.57 -8.84 -35.14
N ASN A 44 -25.36 -9.38 -34.99
CA ASN A 44 -24.06 -8.69 -34.94
C ASN A 44 -23.71 -7.96 -33.62
N ALA A 45 -23.21 -8.73 -32.65
CA ALA A 45 -22.27 -8.26 -31.64
C ALA A 45 -21.00 -9.16 -31.69
N PRO A 46 -19.77 -8.61 -31.58
CA PRO A 46 -18.54 -9.38 -31.73
C PRO A 46 -18.25 -10.28 -30.51
N PRO A 47 -17.61 -11.45 -30.69
CA PRO A 47 -17.20 -12.29 -29.58
C PRO A 47 -15.94 -11.73 -28.93
N ASN A 48 -16.03 -11.40 -27.63
CA ASN A 48 -14.95 -11.37 -26.60
C ASN A 48 -15.35 -10.41 -25.46
N ALA A 49 -16.39 -10.78 -24.71
CA ALA A 49 -16.81 -10.08 -23.50
C ALA A 49 -17.02 -11.09 -22.36
N CYS A 50 -15.92 -11.63 -21.83
CA CYS A 50 -15.98 -12.51 -20.66
C CYS A 50 -15.92 -11.69 -19.37
N CYS A 51 -17.08 -11.52 -18.74
CA CYS A 51 -17.32 -11.50 -17.29
C CYS A 51 -16.34 -10.74 -16.39
N PHE A 52 -16.68 -9.49 -16.06
CA PHE A 52 -16.37 -8.95 -14.73
C PHE A 52 -17.11 -9.77 -13.68
N CYS A 53 -16.41 -10.65 -12.94
CA CYS A 53 -16.93 -11.27 -11.72
C CYS A 53 -15.81 -11.40 -10.69
N TRP A 54 -15.95 -10.67 -9.57
CA TRP A 54 -14.94 -10.52 -8.52
C TRP A 54 -14.79 -11.78 -7.62
N CYS A 55 -15.50 -12.87 -7.92
CA CYS A 55 -15.47 -14.10 -7.11
C CYS A 55 -15.45 -15.35 -7.98
N CYS A 56 -14.31 -16.05 -8.02
CA CYS A 56 -14.32 -17.49 -8.26
C CYS A 56 -13.14 -18.19 -7.58
N CYS A 57 -13.28 -18.44 -6.28
CA CYS A 57 -12.59 -19.57 -5.66
C CYS A 57 -13.06 -20.86 -6.36
N CYS A 58 -12.16 -21.57 -7.04
CA CYS A 58 -12.44 -22.94 -7.46
C CYS A 58 -11.19 -23.80 -7.35
N SER A 59 -11.14 -24.62 -6.30
CA SER A 59 -10.16 -25.69 -6.18
C SER A 59 -10.45 -26.78 -7.22
N CYS A 60 -9.64 -26.85 -8.27
CA CYS A 60 -9.68 -27.95 -9.24
C CYS A 60 -8.48 -28.89 -9.06
N SER A 61 -8.65 -29.89 -8.20
CA SER A 61 -7.75 -31.05 -8.13
C SER A 61 -8.00 -31.98 -9.32
N CYS A 62 -7.29 -31.77 -10.42
CA CYS A 62 -7.31 -32.68 -11.59
C CYS A 62 -5.91 -33.24 -11.83
N LEU A 63 -5.66 -34.42 -11.26
CA LEU A 63 -4.37 -35.12 -11.28
C LEU A 63 -4.23 -35.96 -12.56
N THR A 64 -3.26 -35.67 -13.43
CA THR A 64 -2.77 -36.64 -14.44
C THR A 64 -1.26 -36.49 -14.64
N VAL A 65 -0.48 -37.37 -14.03
CA VAL A 65 0.99 -37.45 -14.21
C VAL A 65 1.29 -38.40 -15.37
N HIS A 66 1.93 -37.90 -16.43
CA HIS A 66 2.54 -38.71 -17.49
C HIS A 66 4.06 -38.51 -17.49
N PRO A 67 4.86 -39.50 -17.07
CA PRO A 67 6.31 -39.41 -17.13
C PRO A 67 6.87 -40.15 -18.34
N SER A 68 7.40 -39.45 -19.35
CA SER A 68 8.43 -40.03 -20.23
C SER A 68 9.22 -39.00 -21.04
N LYS A 69 10.54 -39.20 -21.04
CA LYS A 69 11.57 -38.78 -22.03
C LYS A 69 12.28 -37.43 -21.79
N ASP A 70 13.60 -37.56 -21.67
CA ASP A 70 14.60 -36.49 -21.77
C ASP A 70 14.41 -35.62 -23.01
N GLU A 71 14.17 -34.33 -22.78
CA GLU A 71 14.62 -33.28 -23.70
C GLU A 71 15.47 -32.29 -22.91
N ARG A 72 16.76 -32.25 -23.24
CA ARG A 72 17.71 -31.28 -22.69
C ARG A 72 17.36 -29.89 -23.21
N ILE A 73 16.79 -29.06 -22.35
CA ILE A 73 16.58 -27.63 -22.60
C ILE A 73 17.97 -26.97 -22.68
N PRO A 74 18.35 -26.31 -23.80
CA PRO A 74 19.61 -25.58 -23.87
C PRO A 74 19.56 -24.36 -22.95
N GLU A 75 20.65 -24.12 -22.22
CA GLU A 75 20.84 -22.90 -21.44
C GLU A 75 20.70 -21.67 -22.34
N LYS A 76 19.63 -20.91 -22.16
CA LYS A 76 19.56 -19.50 -22.54
C LYS A 76 19.53 -18.65 -21.28
N ILE A 77 20.70 -18.55 -20.65
CA ILE A 77 21.03 -17.40 -19.82
C ILE A 77 20.97 -16.20 -20.76
N CYS A 78 19.89 -15.42 -20.66
CA CYS A 78 19.84 -14.12 -21.30
C CYS A 78 20.64 -13.16 -20.43
N GLU A 79 21.82 -12.76 -20.90
CA GLU A 79 22.67 -11.76 -20.26
C GLU A 79 21.96 -10.40 -20.22
N LYS A 80 21.15 -10.23 -19.19
CA LYS A 80 20.71 -8.94 -18.64
C LYS A 80 20.99 -8.92 -17.13
N GLN A 81 22.17 -9.37 -16.76
CA GLN A 81 22.75 -9.04 -15.46
C GLN A 81 23.03 -7.54 -15.47
N THR A 82 22.13 -6.78 -14.87
CA THR A 82 22.26 -5.33 -14.73
C THR A 82 23.39 -5.02 -13.76
N GLU A 83 24.08 -3.91 -13.99
CA GLU A 83 25.19 -3.43 -13.15
C GLU A 83 24.80 -3.28 -11.66
N ALA A 84 23.49 -3.18 -11.37
CA ALA A 84 22.91 -3.20 -10.04
C ALA A 84 23.11 -4.52 -9.25
N GLU A 85 23.06 -5.70 -9.89
CA GLU A 85 23.23 -6.98 -9.17
C GLU A 85 24.69 -7.21 -8.72
N VAL A 86 25.65 -6.63 -9.45
CA VAL A 86 27.08 -6.71 -9.08
C VAL A 86 27.40 -5.75 -7.92
N GLU A 87 26.64 -4.67 -7.78
CA GLU A 87 26.78 -3.74 -6.66
C GLU A 87 26.20 -4.34 -5.35
N GLU A 88 25.10 -5.08 -5.40
CA GLU A 88 24.52 -5.80 -4.25
C GLU A 88 25.49 -6.81 -3.58
N LEU A 89 26.48 -7.34 -4.32
CA LEU A 89 27.43 -8.35 -3.81
C LEU A 89 28.58 -7.81 -2.95
N ARG A 90 28.85 -6.50 -2.98
CA ARG A 90 29.79 -5.86 -2.04
C ARG A 90 29.03 -5.27 -0.85
N GLY A 91 29.65 -5.29 0.32
CA GLY A 91 29.14 -4.57 1.50
C GLY A 91 29.20 -3.04 1.30
N PRO A 92 28.44 -2.26 2.09
CA PRO A 92 28.48 -0.80 2.01
C PRO A 92 29.83 -0.26 2.48
N THR A 93 30.27 0.86 1.94
CA THR A 93 31.49 1.52 2.45
C THR A 93 31.17 2.34 3.70
N LEU A 94 32.16 2.58 4.55
CA LEU A 94 32.00 3.43 5.74
C LEU A 94 31.50 4.84 5.38
N GLU A 95 31.93 5.40 4.25
CA GLU A 95 31.44 6.68 3.73
C GLU A 95 29.97 6.61 3.31
N GLU A 96 29.56 5.52 2.63
CA GLU A 96 28.16 5.28 2.26
C GLU A 96 27.25 5.19 3.50
N VAL A 97 27.64 4.40 4.51
CA VAL A 97 26.85 4.28 5.75
C VAL A 97 26.78 5.61 6.50
N ARG A 98 27.87 6.38 6.54
CA ARG A 98 27.87 7.72 7.17
C ARG A 98 26.96 8.71 6.44
N LEU A 99 26.79 8.61 5.12
CA LEU A 99 25.80 9.42 4.38
C LEU A 99 24.37 9.07 4.79
N TRP A 100 24.06 7.79 5.03
CA TRP A 100 22.73 7.36 5.47
C TRP A 100 22.30 8.00 6.79
N GLY A 101 23.24 8.30 7.70
CA GLY A 101 22.97 9.01 8.95
C GLY A 101 22.77 10.52 8.82
N GLN A 102 23.10 11.13 7.68
CA GLN A 102 22.93 12.57 7.47
C GLN A 102 21.49 12.94 7.15
N THR A 103 20.86 12.24 6.19
CA THR A 103 19.45 12.43 5.86
C THR A 103 18.78 11.12 5.47
N PHE A 104 17.48 11.02 5.75
CA PHE A 104 16.64 9.91 5.30
C PHE A 104 16.65 9.73 3.77
N GLU A 105 16.83 10.82 3.03
CA GLU A 105 16.95 10.79 1.56
C GLU A 105 18.20 10.03 1.08
N GLN A 106 19.34 10.16 1.77
CA GLN A 106 20.54 9.39 1.45
C GLN A 106 20.36 7.91 1.77
N LEU A 107 19.73 7.59 2.92
CA LEU A 107 19.42 6.21 3.30
C LEU A 107 18.48 5.52 2.29
N ILE A 108 17.38 6.17 1.92
CA ILE A 108 16.33 5.57 1.08
C ILE A 108 16.76 5.43 -0.39
N LYS A 109 17.69 6.27 -0.87
CA LYS A 109 18.23 6.17 -2.23
C LYS A 109 19.24 5.03 -2.39
N SER A 110 20.00 4.69 -1.35
CA SER A 110 20.90 3.53 -1.39
C SER A 110 20.12 2.20 -1.39
N PRO A 111 20.44 1.23 -2.27
CA PRO A 111 19.96 -0.15 -2.17
C PRO A 111 20.35 -0.80 -0.83
N ARG A 112 21.62 -0.69 -0.44
CA ARG A 112 22.16 -1.22 0.82
C ARG A 112 21.56 -0.51 2.04
N GLY A 113 21.33 0.80 1.94
CA GLY A 113 20.66 1.60 2.97
C GLY A 113 19.24 1.13 3.21
N ARG A 114 18.46 0.94 2.13
CA ARG A 114 17.13 0.32 2.20
C ARG A 114 17.16 -1.09 2.78
N ALA A 115 18.12 -1.93 2.40
CA ALA A 115 18.24 -3.29 2.93
C ALA A 115 18.50 -3.30 4.45
N SER A 116 19.43 -2.47 4.92
CA SER A 116 19.70 -2.28 6.34
C SER A 116 18.47 -1.72 7.08
N PHE A 117 17.88 -0.64 6.58
CA PHE A 117 16.69 -0.03 7.20
C PHE A 117 15.49 -0.99 7.24
N ARG A 118 15.29 -1.81 6.20
CA ARG A 118 14.26 -2.86 6.20
C ARG A 118 14.47 -3.86 7.33
N GLN A 119 15.71 -4.25 7.61
CA GLN A 119 16.02 -5.19 8.69
C GLN A 119 15.69 -4.59 10.06
N PHE A 120 15.82 -3.27 10.23
CA PHE A 120 15.34 -2.55 11.42
C PHE A 120 13.81 -2.50 11.47
N LEU A 121 13.13 -2.11 10.38
CA LEU A 121 11.66 -2.04 10.36
C LEU A 121 10.99 -3.40 10.67
N LYS A 122 11.64 -4.53 10.35
CA LYS A 122 11.18 -5.86 10.76
C LYS A 122 11.18 -6.09 12.26
N THR A 123 12.15 -5.54 13.01
CA THR A 123 12.17 -5.69 14.48
C THR A 123 11.11 -4.81 15.14
N GLU A 124 10.71 -3.73 14.47
CA GLU A 124 9.60 -2.85 14.87
C GLU A 124 8.25 -3.20 14.22
N PHE A 125 8.12 -4.34 13.52
CA PHE A 125 6.90 -4.77 12.81
C PHE A 125 6.27 -3.69 11.90
N SER A 126 7.10 -2.96 11.16
CA SER A 126 6.69 -1.82 10.32
C SER A 126 7.33 -1.81 8.92
N GLU A 127 7.77 -2.97 8.42
CA GLU A 127 8.47 -3.09 7.13
C GLU A 127 7.57 -2.80 5.90
N GLU A 128 6.26 -2.96 6.04
CA GLU A 128 5.26 -2.68 5.01
C GLU A 128 5.29 -1.23 4.52
N ASN A 129 5.66 -0.28 5.39
CA ASN A 129 5.83 1.14 5.02
C ASN A 129 6.91 1.34 3.94
N LEU A 130 8.04 0.65 4.07
CA LEU A 130 9.13 0.70 3.10
C LEU A 130 8.77 -0.09 1.83
N LEU A 131 8.12 -1.24 1.97
CA LEU A 131 7.70 -2.06 0.83
C LEU A 131 6.65 -1.35 -0.04
N PHE A 132 5.67 -0.68 0.58
CA PHE A 132 4.71 0.19 -0.10
C PHE A 132 5.42 1.34 -0.82
N TRP A 133 6.31 2.06 -0.13
CA TRP A 133 7.06 3.16 -0.74
C TRP A 133 7.85 2.72 -1.98
N LEU A 134 8.47 1.54 -1.93
CA LEU A 134 9.20 0.93 -3.05
C LEU A 134 8.30 0.49 -4.20
N ALA A 135 7.12 -0.08 -3.90
CA ALA A 135 6.16 -0.46 -4.93
C ALA A 135 5.64 0.77 -5.70
N CYS A 136 5.44 1.91 -5.01
CA CYS A 136 5.11 3.18 -5.65
C CYS A 136 6.26 3.73 -6.51
N GLU A 137 7.53 3.63 -6.08
CA GLU A 137 8.67 4.03 -6.92
C GLU A 137 8.83 3.15 -8.17
N GLU A 138 8.48 1.87 -8.12
CA GLU A 138 8.49 1.01 -9.30
C GLU A 138 7.33 1.31 -10.24
N LEU A 139 6.12 1.52 -9.71
CA LEU A 139 4.93 1.94 -10.46
C LEU A 139 5.20 3.21 -11.30
N LYS A 140 5.96 4.18 -10.77
CA LYS A 140 6.31 5.42 -11.49
C LYS A 140 7.20 5.21 -12.72
N LYS A 141 7.92 4.10 -12.80
CA LYS A 141 8.78 3.75 -13.95
C LYS A 141 8.00 3.04 -15.06
N GLU A 142 6.85 2.47 -14.72
CA GLU A 142 6.01 1.76 -15.69
C GLU A 142 5.31 2.75 -16.63
N THR A 143 5.36 2.45 -17.92
CA THR A 143 4.80 3.26 -19.02
C THR A 143 3.73 2.50 -19.81
N ASN A 144 3.69 1.17 -19.70
CA ASN A 144 2.63 0.35 -20.26
C ASN A 144 1.35 0.50 -19.42
N ARG A 145 0.33 1.14 -19.99
CA ARG A 145 -0.96 1.38 -19.33
C ARG A 145 -1.59 0.12 -18.70
N THR A 146 -1.48 -1.04 -19.36
CA THR A 146 -2.04 -2.30 -18.83
C THR A 146 -1.28 -2.76 -17.59
N ALA A 147 0.04 -2.64 -17.59
CA ALA A 147 0.88 -2.96 -16.45
C ALA A 147 0.70 -1.96 -15.30
N VAL A 148 0.51 -0.66 -15.59
CA VAL A 148 0.09 0.35 -14.61
C VAL A 148 -1.22 -0.06 -13.93
N GLU A 149 -2.27 -0.36 -14.70
CA GLU A 149 -3.57 -0.77 -14.15
C GLU A 149 -3.49 -2.05 -13.29
N GLN A 150 -2.64 -3.01 -13.66
CA GLN A 150 -2.40 -4.24 -12.88
C GLN A 150 -1.63 -3.96 -11.59
N THR A 151 -0.53 -3.20 -11.69
CA THR A 151 0.34 -2.84 -10.56
C THR A 151 -0.40 -1.98 -9.54
N VAL A 152 -1.24 -1.03 -9.99
CA VAL A 152 -2.08 -0.22 -9.09
C VAL A 152 -3.06 -1.09 -8.30
N LYS A 153 -3.72 -2.05 -8.95
CA LYS A 153 -4.61 -3.01 -8.25
C LYS A 153 -3.83 -3.86 -7.24
N GLN A 154 -2.65 -4.35 -7.61
CA GLN A 154 -1.80 -5.13 -6.70
C GLN A 154 -1.38 -4.31 -5.48
N ILE A 155 -0.90 -3.07 -5.65
CA ILE A 155 -0.51 -2.18 -4.55
C ILE A 155 -1.71 -1.84 -3.66
N TYR A 156 -2.90 -1.65 -4.24
CA TYR A 156 -4.12 -1.40 -3.47
C TYR A 156 -4.45 -2.59 -2.56
N GLU A 157 -4.54 -3.80 -3.10
CA GLU A 157 -4.85 -4.99 -2.31
C GLU A 157 -3.74 -5.33 -1.31
N ASP A 158 -2.47 -5.12 -1.65
CA ASP A 158 -1.34 -5.44 -0.77
C ASP A 158 -1.15 -4.44 0.38
N TYR A 159 -1.46 -3.15 0.21
CA TYR A 159 -1.07 -2.13 1.20
C TYR A 159 -2.17 -1.13 1.57
N VAL A 160 -3.24 -0.99 0.76
CA VAL A 160 -4.28 0.05 0.97
C VAL A 160 -5.65 -0.55 1.34
N SER A 161 -5.89 -1.83 1.07
CA SER A 161 -7.11 -2.53 1.46
C SER A 161 -7.17 -2.72 2.98
N ILE A 162 -8.33 -2.43 3.60
CA ILE A 162 -8.60 -2.71 5.04
C ILE A 162 -8.56 -4.20 5.40
N LEU A 163 -8.46 -5.07 4.38
CA LEU A 163 -8.35 -6.51 4.53
C LEU A 163 -6.90 -7.00 4.37
N SER A 164 -5.96 -6.10 4.07
CA SER A 164 -4.56 -6.48 3.90
C SER A 164 -3.89 -6.77 5.24
N PRO A 165 -3.13 -7.88 5.37
CA PRO A 165 -2.24 -8.09 6.51
C PRO A 165 -1.01 -7.16 6.51
N ARG A 166 -0.83 -6.32 5.48
CA ARG A 166 0.25 -5.33 5.31
C ARG A 166 -0.30 -3.92 5.06
N GLU A 167 -1.51 -3.63 5.56
CA GLU A 167 -2.13 -2.31 5.45
C GLU A 167 -1.21 -1.21 6.03
N VAL A 168 -0.89 -0.18 5.23
CA VAL A 168 -0.18 1.01 5.71
C VAL A 168 -1.13 2.02 6.34
N SER A 169 -0.69 2.68 7.41
CA SER A 169 -1.48 3.68 8.14
C SER A 169 -1.60 5.00 7.36
N LEU A 170 -2.66 5.15 6.57
CA LEU A 170 -2.99 6.36 5.82
C LEU A 170 -4.10 7.19 6.48
N ASP A 171 -4.04 8.51 6.32
CA ASP A 171 -5.15 9.38 6.75
C ASP A 171 -6.38 9.27 5.84
N SER A 172 -7.56 9.60 6.37
CA SER A 172 -8.82 9.45 5.65
C SER A 172 -8.88 10.24 4.33
N ARG A 173 -8.27 11.44 4.28
CA ARG A 173 -8.26 12.30 3.09
C ARG A 173 -7.40 11.67 1.99
N VAL A 174 -6.23 11.16 2.35
CA VAL A 174 -5.35 10.42 1.43
C VAL A 174 -6.07 9.17 0.89
N ARG A 175 -6.75 8.42 1.76
CA ARG A 175 -7.51 7.23 1.36
C ARG A 175 -8.70 7.55 0.43
N GLU A 176 -9.40 8.67 0.67
CA GLU A 176 -10.42 9.18 -0.26
C GLU A 176 -9.85 9.57 -1.63
N VAL A 177 -8.64 10.14 -1.68
CA VAL A 177 -7.96 10.47 -2.95
C VAL A 177 -7.62 9.20 -3.71
N ILE A 178 -7.03 8.19 -3.06
CA ILE A 178 -6.77 6.89 -3.70
C ILE A 178 -8.06 6.30 -4.25
N ASN A 179 -9.13 6.22 -3.44
CA ASN A 179 -10.39 5.61 -3.87
C ASN A 179 -11.02 6.33 -5.09
N LYS A 180 -10.79 7.64 -5.27
CA LYS A 180 -11.16 8.37 -6.50
C LYS A 180 -10.24 8.00 -7.67
N ASN A 181 -8.93 7.97 -7.42
CA ASN A 181 -7.92 7.61 -8.42
C ASN A 181 -8.02 6.14 -8.90
N MET A 182 -8.63 5.24 -8.12
CA MET A 182 -8.91 3.86 -8.54
C MET A 182 -9.94 3.74 -9.67
N MET A 183 -10.71 4.80 -9.95
CA MET A 183 -11.63 4.85 -11.10
C MET A 183 -10.88 4.98 -12.43
N GLU A 184 -9.73 5.66 -12.43
CA GLU A 184 -8.81 5.75 -13.57
C GLU A 184 -7.36 5.60 -13.09
N PRO A 185 -6.89 4.35 -12.88
CA PRO A 185 -5.54 4.06 -12.40
C PRO A 185 -4.44 4.68 -13.26
N SER A 186 -3.46 5.29 -12.59
CA SER A 186 -2.28 5.90 -13.22
C SER A 186 -1.02 5.67 -12.37
N SER A 187 0.15 5.99 -12.92
CA SER A 187 1.41 5.92 -12.17
C SER A 187 1.48 6.90 -10.98
N GLN A 188 0.57 7.88 -10.90
CA GLN A 188 0.47 8.88 -9.82
C GLN A 188 -0.64 8.55 -8.81
N THR A 189 -1.34 7.41 -8.94
CA THR A 189 -2.52 7.07 -8.10
C THR A 189 -2.23 7.12 -6.58
N PHE A 190 -0.98 6.89 -6.17
CA PHE A 190 -0.56 6.82 -4.77
C PHE A 190 0.38 7.96 -4.30
N ASP A 191 0.61 9.02 -5.08
CA ASP A 191 1.66 10.02 -4.74
C ASP A 191 1.47 10.66 -3.35
N ASP A 192 0.26 11.12 -3.03
CA ASP A 192 -0.09 11.67 -1.70
C ASP A 192 0.19 10.66 -0.56
N ALA A 193 -0.09 9.38 -0.81
CA ALA A 193 0.06 8.30 0.17
C ALA A 193 1.52 7.90 0.36
N GLN A 194 2.26 7.79 -0.74
CA GLN A 194 3.69 7.54 -0.71
C GLN A 194 4.44 8.67 0.01
N GLN A 195 4.04 9.93 -0.21
CA GLN A 195 4.59 11.07 0.52
C GLN A 195 4.25 11.03 2.01
N GLN A 196 3.02 10.64 2.39
CA GLN A 196 2.64 10.42 3.79
C GLN A 196 3.50 9.35 4.46
N ILE A 197 3.66 8.18 3.82
CA ILE A 197 4.44 7.06 4.38
C ILE A 197 5.95 7.35 4.39
N TYR A 198 6.47 8.07 3.40
CA TYR A 198 7.82 8.64 3.45
C TYR A 198 8.01 9.53 4.69
N THR A 199 7.08 10.48 4.92
CA THR A 199 7.16 11.40 6.06
C THR A 199 6.98 10.69 7.40
N LEU A 200 6.16 9.63 7.47
CA LEU A 200 6.03 8.76 8.64
C LEU A 200 7.38 8.11 8.98
N MET A 201 7.98 7.38 8.03
CA MET A 201 9.29 6.74 8.23
C MET A 201 10.38 7.77 8.57
N GLN A 202 10.42 8.91 7.87
CA GLN A 202 11.40 9.98 8.09
C GLN A 202 11.36 10.57 9.51
N ARG A 203 10.16 10.69 10.10
CA ARG A 203 9.96 11.37 11.39
C ARG A 203 9.95 10.43 12.59
N ASP A 204 9.69 9.14 12.37
CA ASP A 204 9.48 8.15 13.43
C ASP A 204 10.55 7.04 13.42
N SER A 205 10.52 6.15 12.43
CA SER A 205 11.42 4.99 12.35
C SER A 205 12.87 5.37 12.03
N TYR A 206 13.12 6.36 11.17
CA TYR A 206 14.47 6.76 10.76
C TYR A 206 15.32 7.31 11.93
N PRO A 207 14.83 8.24 12.76
CA PRO A 207 15.55 8.67 13.97
C PRO A 207 15.84 7.51 14.92
N ARG A 208 14.94 6.53 15.07
CA ARG A 208 15.24 5.34 15.90
C ARG A 208 16.29 4.44 15.27
N TYR A 209 16.24 4.22 13.96
CA TYR A 209 17.25 3.44 13.22
C TYR A 209 18.66 4.00 13.38
N ILE A 210 18.87 5.31 13.16
CA ILE A 210 20.19 5.94 13.29
C ILE A 210 20.72 5.93 14.73
N ASN A 211 19.84 5.90 15.73
CA ASN A 211 20.21 5.74 17.14
C ASN A 211 20.19 4.28 17.63
N SER A 212 19.96 3.30 16.75
CA SER A 212 19.89 1.88 17.12
C SER A 212 21.28 1.25 17.21
N SER A 213 21.41 0.19 18.01
CA SER A 213 22.63 -0.63 18.02
C SER A 213 22.93 -1.20 16.63
N MET A 214 21.91 -1.57 15.85
CA MET A 214 22.09 -2.15 14.52
C MET A 214 22.83 -1.22 13.54
N TYR A 215 22.61 0.10 13.63
CA TYR A 215 23.35 1.09 12.85
C TYR A 215 24.74 1.37 13.45
N ALA A 216 24.86 1.45 14.78
CA ALA A 216 26.13 1.68 15.46
C ALA A 216 27.13 0.52 15.27
N ASP A 217 26.66 -0.73 15.38
CA ASP A 217 27.42 -1.95 15.16
C ASP A 217 27.88 -2.07 13.70
N LEU A 218 27.04 -1.65 12.74
CA LEU A 218 27.42 -1.57 11.32
C LEU A 218 28.56 -0.57 11.10
N ILE A 219 28.45 0.67 11.61
CA ILE A 219 29.53 1.66 11.54
C ILE A 219 30.83 1.10 12.14
N LYS A 220 30.74 0.53 13.34
CA LYS A 220 31.90 -0.06 14.04
C LYS A 220 32.56 -1.18 13.22
N SER A 221 31.78 -2.08 12.64
CA SER A 221 32.29 -3.18 11.80
C SER A 221 33.02 -2.73 10.53
N LEU A 222 32.81 -1.47 10.11
CA LEU A 222 33.47 -0.86 8.96
C LEU A 222 34.64 0.07 9.37
N GLU A 223 34.79 0.38 10.67
CA GLU A 223 35.90 1.16 11.23
C GLU A 223 37.03 0.27 11.75
N GLU A 224 36.73 -0.95 12.22
CA GLU A 224 37.74 -1.91 12.65
C GLU A 224 38.47 -2.53 11.45
N PRO A 225 39.81 -2.39 11.33
CA PRO A 225 40.56 -3.09 10.29
C PRO A 225 40.53 -4.60 10.56
N PRO A 226 40.55 -5.46 9.53
CA PRO A 226 40.59 -6.90 9.72
C PRO A 226 41.83 -7.25 10.56
N THR A 227 41.60 -7.81 11.74
CA THR A 227 42.69 -8.29 12.61
C THR A 227 43.49 -9.33 11.84
N PRO A 228 44.82 -9.19 11.71
CA PRO A 228 45.64 -10.28 11.21
C PRO A 228 45.44 -11.47 12.15
N ASN A 229 45.08 -12.63 11.62
CA ASN A 229 45.09 -13.88 12.39
C ASN A 229 46.49 -14.07 12.98
N GLU A 230 46.61 -14.03 14.30
CA GLU A 230 47.83 -14.44 14.97
C GLU A 230 47.94 -15.97 14.95
N SER A 231 48.90 -16.45 14.16
CA SER A 231 49.67 -17.71 14.30
C SER A 231 48.91 -19.03 14.38
#